data_AF-A0A9E4STN1-F1
#
_entry.id   AF-A0A9E4STN1-F1
#
_cell.length_a   1.000
_cell.length_b   1.000
_cell.length_c   1.000
_cell.angle_alpha   90.00
_cell.angle_beta   90.00
_cell.angle_gamma   90.00
#
_symmetry.space_group_name_H-M   'P 1'
#
loop_
_entity.id
_entity.type
_entity.pdbx_description
1 polymer ?
#
loop_
_entity_poly.entity_id
_entity_poly.type
_entity_poly.pdbx_seq_one_letter_code
_entity_poly.pdbx_strand_id
1 'polypeptide(L)' 'LAKDPGLSSIRGYVDDSGEGRWTIQEAIDRDVPATVLAHSLFARFRSRQDDSFGAKLIAALRQEFGGHKVKNE' A
#
# COMPACT_ATOMS: atom_id res chain seq x y z
N LEU A 1 -10.16 -10.69 -11.08
CA LEU A 1 -9.27 -11.87 -11.25
C LEU A 1 -9.55 -12.73 -12.48
N ALA A 2 -10.80 -12.83 -12.99
CA ALA A 2 -11.13 -13.71 -14.12
C ALA A 2 -10.34 -13.46 -15.44
N LYS A 3 -9.72 -12.28 -15.61
CA LYS A 3 -8.96 -11.91 -16.81
C LYS A 3 -7.44 -12.15 -16.71
N ASP A 4 -6.88 -12.16 -15.51
CA ASP A 4 -5.46 -12.44 -15.25
C ASP A 4 -5.37 -13.01 -13.82
N PRO A 5 -5.65 -14.32 -13.64
CA PRO A 5 -5.66 -14.95 -12.32
C PRO A 5 -4.28 -14.96 -11.65
N GLY A 6 -3.22 -14.90 -12.46
CA GLY A 6 -1.83 -14.93 -12.01
C GLY A 6 -1.25 -13.55 -11.68
N LEU A 7 -1.98 -12.45 -11.96
CA LEU A 7 -1.53 -11.08 -11.76
C LEU A 7 -0.20 -10.79 -12.48
N SER A 8 0.03 -11.48 -13.59
CA SER A 8 1.28 -11.43 -14.35
C SER A 8 1.59 -10.05 -14.94
N SER A 9 0.56 -9.22 -15.10
CA SER A 9 0.65 -7.87 -15.66
C SER A 9 0.78 -6.74 -14.62
N ILE A 10 0.75 -7.04 -13.31
CA ILE A 10 0.67 -6.03 -12.25
C ILE A 10 1.95 -6.01 -11.39
N ARG A 11 2.53 -4.82 -11.22
CA ARG A 11 3.70 -4.62 -10.37
C ARG A 11 3.34 -4.56 -8.90
N GLY A 12 4.25 -5.00 -8.04
CA GLY A 12 4.12 -5.00 -6.58
C GLY A 12 4.22 -3.66 -5.90
N TYR A 13 3.81 -2.59 -6.56
CA TYR A 13 4.05 -1.22 -6.13
C TYR A 13 2.75 -0.57 -5.67
N VAL A 14 2.73 -0.10 -4.43
CA VAL A 14 1.60 0.62 -3.81
C VAL A 14 1.95 2.09 -3.68
N ASP A 15 1.26 2.90 -4.48
CA ASP A 15 1.42 4.35 -4.44
C ASP A 15 0.75 4.97 -3.20
N ASP A 16 1.17 6.18 -2.84
CA ASP A 16 0.53 6.97 -1.79
C ASP A 16 0.32 8.42 -2.25
N SER A 17 -0.89 8.94 -2.05
CA SER A 17 -1.26 10.33 -2.33
C SER A 17 -0.83 11.31 -1.22
N GLY A 18 -0.22 10.81 -0.14
CA GLY A 18 0.33 11.62 0.95
C GLY A 18 -0.54 11.70 2.21
N GLU A 19 -1.84 11.40 2.16
CA GLU A 19 -2.73 11.52 3.33
C GLU A 19 -2.30 10.59 4.46
N GLY A 20 -1.82 9.39 4.13
CA GLY A 20 -1.29 8.46 5.14
C GLY A 20 -0.05 9.01 5.86
N ARG A 21 0.78 9.81 5.18
CA ARG A 21 1.93 10.49 5.80
C ARG A 21 1.45 11.60 6.72
N TRP A 22 0.51 12.41 6.24
CA TRP A 22 -0.08 13.48 7.02
C TRP A 22 -0.72 12.96 8.32
N THR A 23 -1.48 11.86 8.26
CA THR A 23 -2.09 11.26 9.46
C THR A 23 -1.06 10.79 10.48
N ILE A 24 0.06 10.20 10.04
CA ILE A 24 1.12 9.76 10.96
C ILE A 24 1.89 10.94 11.52
N GLN A 25 2.11 12.00 10.74
CA GLN A 25 2.73 13.22 11.23
C GLN A 25 1.87 13.88 12.32
N GLU A 26 0.57 14.04 12.09
CA GLU A 26 -0.35 14.58 13.10
C GLU A 26 -0.42 13.71 14.37
N ALA A 27 -0.32 12.39 14.24
CA ALA A 27 -0.28 11.50 15.38
C ALA A 27 0.99 11.71 16.24
N ILE A 28 2.14 11.93 15.59
CA ILE A 28 3.40 12.27 16.27
C ILE A 28 3.29 13.63 16.96
N ASP A 29 2.80 14.65 16.25
CA ASP A 29 2.70 16.02 16.77
C ASP A 29 1.74 16.14 17.98
N ARG A 30 0.84 15.16 18.15
CA ARG A 30 -0.15 15.10 19.23
C ARG A 30 0.17 14.05 20.30
N ASP A 31 1.31 13.37 20.22
CA ASP A 31 1.68 12.24 21.10
C ASP A 31 0.61 11.12 21.14
N VAL A 32 -0.08 10.88 20.02
CA VAL A 32 -1.14 9.86 19.90
C VAL A 32 -0.58 8.59 19.24
N PRO A 33 -0.72 7.40 19.86
CA PRO A 33 -0.24 6.16 19.27
C PRO A 33 -1.12 5.72 18.08
N ALA A 34 -0.59 5.81 16.87
CA ALA A 34 -1.23 5.39 15.62
C ALA A 34 -0.59 4.13 14.99
N THR A 35 -0.25 3.14 15.81
CA THR A 35 0.62 2.00 15.44
C THR A 35 0.17 1.24 14.19
N VAL A 36 -1.11 0.90 14.07
CA VAL A 36 -1.64 0.13 12.93
C VAL A 36 -1.60 0.95 11.64
N LEU A 37 -1.86 2.26 11.73
CA LEU A 37 -1.78 3.17 10.58
C LEU A 37 -0.32 3.36 10.13
N ALA A 38 0.61 3.48 11.08
CA ALA A 38 2.03 3.59 10.78
C ALA A 38 2.55 2.33 10.08
N HIS A 39 2.22 1.15 10.62
CA HIS A 39 2.53 -0.13 9.98
C HIS A 39 1.93 -0.24 8.57
N SER A 40 0.69 0.22 8.39
CA SER A 40 0.04 0.21 7.08
C SER A 40 0.76 1.11 6.06
N LEU A 41 1.24 2.29 6.49
CA LEU A 41 2.04 3.18 5.65
C LEU A 41 3.40 2.54 5.30
N PHE A 42 4.07 1.93 6.27
CA PHE A 42 5.35 1.26 6.05
C PHE A 42 5.25 0.03 5.14
N ALA A 43 4.13 -0.70 5.19
CA ALA A 43 3.86 -1.77 4.23
C ALA A 43 3.82 -1.25 2.79
N ARG A 44 3.30 -0.03 2.57
CA ARG A 44 3.36 0.63 1.25
C ARG A 44 4.78 1.03 0.89
N PHE A 45 5.59 1.50 1.83
CA PHE A 45 7.00 1.79 1.51
C PHE A 45 7.78 0.54 1.13
N ARG A 46 7.50 -0.59 1.79
CA ARG A 46 8.06 -1.90 1.45
C ARG A 46 7.74 -2.32 0.02
N SER A 47 6.58 -1.94 -0.52
CA SER A 47 6.21 -2.19 -1.92
C SER A 47 7.09 -1.52 -2.97
N ARG A 48 7.86 -0.50 -2.56
CA ARG A 48 8.71 0.30 -3.45
C ARG A 48 10.15 -0.20 -3.47
N GLN A 49 10.49 -1.06 -2.52
CA GLN A 49 11.76 -1.76 -2.49
C GLN A 49 11.71 -2.88 -3.54
N ASP A 50 12.88 -3.29 -4.03
CA ASP A 50 12.95 -4.32 -5.07
C ASP A 50 12.16 -5.57 -4.70
N ASP A 51 11.60 -6.16 -5.76
CA ASP A 51 10.28 -6.77 -5.83
C ASP A 51 9.91 -7.71 -4.66
N SER A 52 9.10 -7.21 -3.71
CA SER A 52 8.56 -8.05 -2.63
C SER A 52 7.20 -8.62 -3.03
N PHE A 53 7.11 -9.94 -3.19
CA PHE A 53 5.86 -10.67 -3.48
C PHE A 53 4.71 -10.29 -2.53
N GLY A 54 5.01 -10.03 -1.25
CA GLY A 54 4.01 -9.59 -0.27
C GLY A 54 3.36 -8.24 -0.61
N ALA A 55 4.09 -7.35 -1.27
CA ALA A 55 3.54 -6.07 -1.68
C ALA A 55 2.62 -6.15 -2.90
N LYS A 56 2.89 -7.07 -3.86
CA LYS A 56 1.94 -7.44 -4.94
C LYS A 56 0.59 -7.87 -4.38
N LEU A 57 0.64 -8.72 -3.35
CA LEU A 57 -0.58 -9.24 -2.71
C LEU A 57 -1.39 -8.13 -2.02
N ILE A 58 -0.75 -7.23 -1.27
CA ILE A 58 -1.45 -6.14 -0.58
C ILE A 58 -2.03 -5.10 -1.57
N ALA A 59 -1.30 -4.80 -2.65
CA ALA A 59 -1.78 -3.90 -3.71
C ALA A 59 -3.10 -4.40 -4.32
N ALA A 60 -3.17 -5.70 -4.63
CA ALA A 60 -4.37 -6.34 -5.17
C ALA A 60 -5.56 -6.28 -4.20
N LEU A 61 -5.35 -6.53 -2.90
CA LEU A 61 -6.42 -6.48 -1.89
C LEU A 61 -6.99 -5.06 -1.71
N ARG A 62 -6.14 -4.02 -1.71
CA ARG A 62 -6.59 -2.63 -1.57
C ARG A 62 -7.38 -2.13 -2.78
N GLN A 63 -7.10 -2.65 -3.97
CA GLN A 63 -7.90 -2.37 -5.16
C GLN A 63 -9.27 -3.06 -5.07
N GLU A 64 -9.31 -4.35 -4.75
CA GLU A 64 -10.55 -5.14 -4.72
C GLU A 64 -11.54 -4.65 -3.65
N PHE A 65 -11.06 -4.38 -2.43
CA PHE A 65 -11.93 -4.02 -1.31
C PHE A 65 -12.04 -2.51 -1.04
N GLY A 66 -11.07 -1.72 -1.52
CA GLY A 66 -10.99 -0.29 -1.25
C GLY A 66 -11.04 0.61 -2.48
N GLY A 67 -11.14 0.05 -3.70
CA GLY A 67 -11.21 0.82 -4.95
C GLY A 67 -9.95 1.62 -5.27
N HIS A 68 -8.83 1.38 -4.58
CA HIS A 68 -7.58 2.12 -4.77
C HIS A 68 -6.93 1.77 -6.14
N LYS A 69 -6.40 2.79 -6.85
CA LYS A 69 -5.65 2.60 -8.10
C LYS A 69 -4.30 1.93 -7.86
N VAL A 70 -3.88 1.05 -8.76
CA VAL A 70 -2.58 0.36 -8.78
C VAL A 70 -1.79 0.72 -10.04
N LYS A 71 -0.46 0.61 -9.98
CA LYS A 71 0.45 0.88 -11.10
C LYS A 71 0.97 -0.43 -11.70
N ASN A 72 0.94 -0.52 -13.02
CA ASN A 72 1.51 -1.65 -13.79
C ASN A 72 2.98 -1.38 -14.09
N GLU A 73 3.71 -2.44 -14.46
CA GLU A 73 5.10 -2.34 -14.91
C GLU A 73 5.21 -1.80 -16.33
#